data_AF-A0A059J3C0-F1
#
_entry.id   AF-A0A059J3C0-F1
#
_cell.length_a   1.000
_cell.length_b   1.000
_cell.length_c   1.000
_cell.angle_alpha   90.00
_cell.angle_beta   90.00
_cell.angle_gamma   90.00
#
_symmetry.space_group_name_H-M   'P 1'
#
loop_
_entity.id
_entity.type
_entity.pdbx_description
1 polymer ?
#
loop_
_entity_poly.entity_id
_entity_poly.type
_entity_poly.pdbx_seq_one_letter_code
_entity_poly.pdbx_strand_id
1 'polypeptide(L)'
;MGSAVQFTDAQLLGQSVVLLPRGSDAFDLDIVLDQKRRIVTLSEDQSTVTFPDGDTYAIPKNTKLTNSAGGTTTNSMRVETGTDLASTLDTSASFSASYAGVSASTSSQYSYAHSLSTAKVYGVMSVDHRSFFLELDYDGSPVVVNEKLLAAVEELPDWKVDQATFDQYMNFFNDWGTHVMESCVFGARYQLKVNNELTRTQTKEKFELHVKAEYNGIADISGDVSIKTSSDYQAYRQTRENQVYVRGGTDASRVELSTSQPDNNPEQYRETFNEWAQTLNNSNTASLVNIRVDSIGNALRKSGNPDYEPAARKLIDALGYISALRVIQGQISVESFGITEQPEYTCSLHSVPGMQLKYISAGSGNLSLIDQEPTLLKLRLQANPTPSLEPDVIVPQSGTSAWVNVQVTTPQEASVVHLEKPTAKGWYSLVLDLQPGGPKVQSTVDDKQTTRDIPVDSLAISGTYGT
;
A
#
# COMPACT_ATOMS: atom_id res chain seq x y z
N MET A 1 29.93 27.21 -30.30
CA MET A 1 29.64 26.53 -29.02
C MET A 1 28.70 25.39 -29.33
N GLY A 2 29.08 24.14 -29.08
CA GLY A 2 28.15 23.02 -29.23
C GLY A 2 27.06 23.16 -28.17
N SER A 3 25.78 22.95 -28.53
CA SER A 3 24.71 22.88 -27.56
C SER A 3 25.00 21.73 -26.60
N ALA A 4 25.05 21.99 -25.30
CA ALA A 4 25.15 20.93 -24.29
C ALA A 4 23.98 19.95 -24.46
N VAL A 5 24.24 18.66 -24.31
CA VAL A 5 23.21 17.61 -24.39
C VAL A 5 22.25 17.80 -23.21
N GLN A 6 20.94 17.78 -23.47
CA GLN A 6 19.94 17.92 -22.42
C GLN A 6 19.81 16.61 -21.63
N PHE A 7 19.80 16.70 -20.30
CA PHE A 7 19.48 15.55 -19.46
C PHE A 7 17.95 15.39 -19.38
N THR A 8 17.41 14.40 -20.09
CA THR A 8 15.96 14.25 -20.30
C THR A 8 15.19 13.91 -19.03
N ASP A 9 15.81 13.20 -18.09
CA ASP A 9 15.12 12.73 -16.87
C ASP A 9 14.89 13.86 -15.86
N ALA A 10 15.46 15.06 -16.08
CA ALA A 10 15.05 16.26 -15.37
C ALA A 10 13.54 16.55 -15.55
N GLN A 11 12.91 16.05 -16.62
CA GLN A 11 11.47 16.17 -16.86
C GLN A 11 10.61 15.46 -15.82
N LEU A 12 11.15 14.52 -15.04
CA LEU A 12 10.44 13.85 -13.95
C LEU A 12 10.07 14.81 -12.81
N LEU A 13 10.94 15.78 -12.52
CA LEU A 13 10.69 16.78 -11.49
C LEU A 13 9.46 17.60 -11.83
N GLY A 14 8.64 17.92 -10.84
CA GLY A 14 7.43 18.71 -11.03
C GLY A 14 6.27 17.93 -11.67
N GLN A 15 6.43 16.64 -11.97
CA GLN A 15 5.32 15.77 -12.36
C GLN A 15 4.59 15.21 -11.14
N SER A 16 3.30 14.93 -11.32
CA SER A 16 2.45 14.37 -10.29
C SER A 16 2.69 12.88 -10.09
N VAL A 17 2.34 12.39 -8.91
CA VAL A 17 2.13 10.97 -8.62
C VAL A 17 0.83 10.79 -7.82
N VAL A 18 0.21 9.62 -7.97
CA VAL A 18 -0.98 9.23 -7.19
C VAL A 18 -0.51 8.32 -6.06
N LEU A 19 -0.72 8.73 -4.81
CA LEU A 19 -0.39 7.95 -3.62
C LEU A 19 -1.63 7.75 -2.74
N LEU A 20 -2.72 7.29 -3.37
CA LEU A 20 -4.02 7.06 -2.74
C LEU A 20 -4.29 5.57 -2.46
N PRO A 21 -5.24 5.26 -1.54
CA PRO A 21 -5.70 3.93 -1.15
C PRO A 21 -6.03 2.87 -2.22
N ARG A 22 -5.95 3.17 -3.52
CA ARG A 22 -6.40 2.29 -4.61
C ARG A 22 -5.55 2.34 -5.88
N GLY A 23 -4.40 3.02 -5.86
CA GLY A 23 -3.66 3.35 -7.09
C GLY A 23 -2.27 2.76 -7.23
N SER A 24 -1.53 2.56 -6.13
CA SER A 24 -0.09 2.30 -6.26
C SER A 24 0.48 1.52 -5.07
N ASP A 25 1.15 0.41 -5.35
CA ASP A 25 2.10 -0.18 -4.40
C ASP A 25 3.29 0.77 -4.33
N ALA A 26 3.47 1.48 -3.22
CA ALA A 26 4.55 2.46 -3.10
C ALA A 26 5.96 1.84 -3.10
N PHE A 27 6.05 0.51 -3.10
CA PHE A 27 7.28 -0.25 -3.32
C PHE A 27 7.58 -0.45 -4.82
N ASP A 28 6.59 -0.25 -5.70
CA ASP A 28 6.74 -0.35 -7.15
C ASP A 28 6.76 1.05 -7.78
N LEU A 29 7.97 1.58 -7.96
CA LEU A 29 8.16 2.88 -8.59
C LEU A 29 7.65 2.94 -10.03
N ASP A 30 7.54 1.84 -10.78
CA ASP A 30 7.03 1.91 -12.15
C ASP A 30 5.53 2.19 -12.15
N ILE A 31 4.79 1.54 -11.23
CA ILE A 31 3.36 1.83 -11.01
C ILE A 31 3.17 3.27 -10.52
N VAL A 32 4.00 3.74 -9.60
CA VAL A 32 3.94 5.13 -9.09
C VAL A 32 4.17 6.16 -10.21
N LEU A 33 4.88 5.79 -11.27
CA LEU A 33 5.25 6.65 -12.39
C LEU A 33 4.33 6.51 -13.61
N ASP A 34 3.29 5.68 -13.61
CA ASP A 34 2.50 5.44 -14.82
C ASP A 34 1.60 6.65 -15.20
N GLN A 35 1.10 7.40 -14.23
CA GLN A 35 0.17 8.52 -14.44
C GLN A 35 0.75 9.86 -14.00
N LYS A 36 1.13 10.69 -14.98
CA LYS A 36 1.84 11.95 -14.73
C LYS A 36 1.17 13.15 -15.40
N ARG A 37 0.78 14.13 -14.60
CA ARG A 37 0.51 15.50 -15.04
C ARG A 37 1.62 16.44 -14.56
N ARG A 38 1.86 17.50 -15.33
CA ARG A 38 2.80 18.56 -14.95
C ARG A 38 2.13 19.46 -13.90
N ILE A 39 2.66 19.48 -12.69
CA ILE A 39 2.21 20.34 -11.58
C ILE A 39 3.07 21.60 -11.51
N VAL A 40 4.39 21.41 -11.48
CA VAL A 40 5.39 22.47 -11.48
C VAL A 40 6.08 22.50 -12.83
N THR A 41 6.03 23.66 -13.48
CA THR A 41 6.68 23.92 -14.77
C THR A 41 8.18 24.08 -14.57
N LEU A 42 8.95 23.39 -15.42
CA LEU A 42 10.40 23.56 -15.47
C LEU A 42 10.75 24.78 -16.31
N SER A 43 11.79 25.50 -15.89
CA SER A 43 12.29 26.68 -16.58
C SER A 43 12.72 26.33 -18.01
N GLU A 44 12.33 27.17 -18.98
CA GLU A 44 12.83 27.07 -20.36
C GLU A 44 14.32 27.37 -20.41
N ASP A 45 14.77 28.33 -19.60
CA ASP A 45 16.19 28.60 -19.42
C ASP A 45 16.90 27.38 -18.80
N GLN A 46 18.08 27.08 -19.34
CA GLN A 46 18.92 25.98 -18.89
C GLN A 46 20.17 26.48 -18.14
N SER A 47 20.72 25.60 -17.31
CA SER A 47 22.03 25.69 -16.69
C SER A 47 22.85 24.47 -17.09
N THR A 48 24.17 24.65 -17.26
CA THR A 48 25.08 23.53 -17.55
C THR A 48 25.69 23.04 -16.24
N VAL A 49 25.57 21.74 -15.98
CA VAL A 49 26.10 21.10 -14.77
C VAL A 49 26.96 19.89 -15.14
N THR A 50 27.95 19.59 -14.31
CA THR A 50 28.83 18.41 -14.47
C THR A 50 28.34 17.27 -13.60
N PHE A 51 28.04 16.14 -14.24
CA PHE A 51 27.60 14.90 -13.61
C PHE A 51 28.79 14.10 -13.06
N PRO A 52 28.56 13.05 -12.25
CA PRO A 52 29.64 12.26 -11.64
C PRO A 52 30.60 11.57 -12.63
N ASP A 53 30.20 11.34 -13.88
CA ASP A 53 31.08 10.86 -14.97
C ASP A 53 32.06 11.92 -15.49
N GLY A 54 31.87 13.19 -15.13
CA GLY A 54 32.63 14.31 -15.67
C GLY A 54 32.01 14.91 -16.93
N ASP A 55 30.94 14.33 -17.45
CA ASP A 55 30.21 14.89 -18.59
C ASP A 55 29.33 16.05 -18.17
N THR A 56 29.11 16.98 -19.09
CA THR A 56 28.30 18.19 -18.85
C THR A 56 26.98 18.12 -19.57
N TYR A 57 25.90 18.37 -18.83
CA TYR A 57 24.54 18.35 -19.37
C TYR A 57 23.81 19.66 -19.06
N ALA A 58 22.84 19.98 -19.91
CA ALA A 58 21.90 21.05 -19.66
C ALA A 58 20.72 20.55 -18.80
N ILE A 59 20.43 21.26 -17.71
CA ILE A 59 19.24 21.06 -16.85
C ILE A 59 18.48 22.39 -16.68
N PRO A 60 17.16 22.39 -16.44
CA PRO A 60 16.39 23.61 -16.22
C PRO A 60 16.93 24.44 -15.05
N LYS A 61 16.93 25.78 -15.16
CA LYS A 61 17.48 26.66 -14.11
C LYS A 61 16.81 26.56 -12.74
N ASN A 62 15.54 26.16 -12.68
CA ASN A 62 14.83 25.93 -11.42
C ASN A 62 15.01 24.50 -10.89
N THR A 63 16.12 23.87 -11.25
CA THR A 63 16.52 22.55 -10.76
C THR A 63 17.97 22.60 -10.32
N LYS A 64 18.32 21.72 -9.38
CA LYS A 64 19.66 21.61 -8.83
C LYS A 64 20.13 20.17 -8.89
N LEU A 65 21.36 19.99 -9.36
CA LEU A 65 22.09 18.74 -9.29
C LEU A 65 22.92 18.72 -8.02
N THR A 66 22.80 17.64 -7.26
CA THR A 66 23.76 17.32 -6.20
C THR A 66 24.42 15.99 -6.50
N ASN A 67 25.73 16.03 -6.67
CA ASN A 67 26.54 14.84 -6.84
C ASN A 67 26.71 14.15 -5.48
N SER A 68 26.34 12.88 -5.42
CA SER A 68 26.63 12.03 -4.27
C SER A 68 27.99 11.37 -4.52
N ALA A 69 28.78 11.14 -3.48
CA ALA A 69 30.11 10.53 -3.62
C ALA A 69 30.06 9.02 -3.96
N GLY A 70 28.98 8.52 -4.58
CA GLY A 70 28.83 7.11 -4.95
C GLY A 70 28.71 6.16 -3.74
N GLY A 71 27.90 6.53 -2.74
CA GLY A 71 27.71 5.70 -1.56
C GLY A 71 26.75 4.53 -1.82
N THR A 72 27.22 3.31 -1.58
CA THR A 72 26.34 2.12 -1.45
C THR A 72 25.92 1.97 0.01
N THR A 73 24.62 1.89 0.25
CA THR A 73 24.03 1.62 1.56
C THR A 73 23.27 0.31 1.50
N THR A 74 23.68 -0.65 2.33
CA THR A 74 22.92 -1.88 2.58
C THR A 74 22.02 -1.63 3.78
N ASN A 75 20.70 -1.62 3.56
CA ASN A 75 19.71 -1.54 4.62
C ASN A 75 19.35 -2.96 5.05
N SER A 76 19.75 -3.34 6.26
CA SER A 76 19.58 -4.70 6.78
C SER A 76 18.12 -5.17 6.73
N MET A 77 17.93 -6.49 6.58
CA MET A 77 16.61 -7.12 6.64
C MET A 77 15.83 -6.68 7.88
N ARG A 78 14.61 -6.19 7.65
CA ARG A 78 13.63 -5.88 8.69
C ARG A 78 12.42 -6.78 8.49
N VAL A 79 11.94 -7.36 9.59
CA VAL A 79 10.69 -8.09 9.60
C VAL A 79 9.74 -7.35 10.51
N GLU A 80 8.53 -7.06 10.06
CA GLU A 80 7.52 -6.31 10.80
C GLU A 80 6.11 -6.77 10.40
N THR A 81 5.11 -6.55 11.26
CA THR A 81 3.70 -6.69 10.84
C THR A 81 3.36 -5.59 9.84
N GLY A 82 2.32 -5.77 9.02
CA GLY A 82 1.90 -4.74 8.07
C GLY A 82 1.59 -3.39 8.76
N THR A 83 0.98 -3.44 9.94
CA THR A 83 0.67 -2.25 10.75
C THR A 83 1.95 -1.55 11.23
N ASP A 84 2.89 -2.29 11.81
CA ASP A 84 4.13 -1.71 12.36
C ASP A 84 5.03 -1.17 11.23
N LEU A 85 5.09 -1.90 10.11
CA LEU A 85 5.85 -1.47 8.93
C LEU A 85 5.25 -0.19 8.34
N ALA A 86 3.92 -0.13 8.15
CA ALA A 86 3.24 1.06 7.67
C ALA A 86 3.50 2.26 8.60
N SER A 87 3.36 2.08 9.92
CA SER A 87 3.64 3.14 10.89
C SER A 87 5.09 3.63 10.85
N THR A 88 6.04 2.72 10.65
CA THR A 88 7.47 3.10 10.54
C THR A 88 7.75 3.88 9.27
N LEU A 89 7.16 3.47 8.16
CA LEU A 89 7.28 4.16 6.87
C LEU A 89 6.62 5.55 6.92
N ASP A 90 5.43 5.67 7.52
CA ASP A 90 4.71 6.94 7.64
C ASP A 90 5.47 7.97 8.49
N THR A 91 6.19 7.51 9.52
CA THR A 91 6.87 8.41 10.48
C THR A 91 8.32 8.70 10.13
N SER A 92 8.95 7.92 9.24
CA SER A 92 10.36 8.05 8.89
C SER A 92 10.58 8.14 7.39
N ALA A 93 10.72 9.37 6.89
CA ALA A 93 11.01 9.63 5.47
C ALA A 93 12.30 8.95 5.00
N SER A 94 13.32 8.84 5.86
CA SER A 94 14.57 8.13 5.51
C SER A 94 14.37 6.62 5.41
N PHE A 95 13.54 6.03 6.28
CA PHE A 95 13.19 4.62 6.19
C PHE A 95 12.36 4.34 4.94
N SER A 96 11.33 5.14 4.66
CA SER A 96 10.53 5.07 3.43
C SER A 96 11.38 5.19 2.18
N ALA A 97 12.29 6.17 2.16
CA ALA A 97 13.22 6.34 1.06
C ALA A 97 14.08 5.10 0.85
N SER A 98 14.60 4.50 1.92
CA SER A 98 15.47 3.33 1.86
C SER A 98 14.74 2.05 1.46
N TYR A 99 13.55 1.77 1.99
CA TYR A 99 12.88 0.46 1.83
C TYR A 99 11.76 0.43 0.78
N ALA A 100 11.08 1.55 0.53
CA ALA A 100 10.00 1.64 -0.45
C ALA A 100 10.43 2.38 -1.73
N GLY A 101 11.36 3.34 -1.63
CA GLY A 101 11.80 4.14 -2.76
C GLY A 101 10.95 5.36 -3.08
N VAL A 102 9.83 5.48 -2.40
CA VAL A 102 9.08 6.71 -2.28
C VAL A 102 9.35 7.26 -0.89
N SER A 103 9.45 8.58 -0.77
CA SER A 103 9.42 9.25 0.51
C SER A 103 8.59 10.51 0.38
N ALA A 104 7.78 10.79 1.40
CA ALA A 104 6.97 11.99 1.47
C ALA A 104 7.45 12.86 2.63
N SER A 105 7.27 14.17 2.53
CA SER A 105 7.48 15.06 3.68
C SER A 105 6.49 14.69 4.80
N THR A 106 6.84 14.95 6.06
CA THR A 106 5.96 14.64 7.21
C THR A 106 4.59 15.34 7.12
N SER A 107 4.51 16.43 6.35
CA SER A 107 3.29 17.19 6.09
C SER A 107 2.62 16.83 4.75
N SER A 108 3.01 15.76 4.07
CA SER A 108 2.52 15.42 2.72
C SER A 108 1.16 14.73 2.68
N GLN A 109 0.54 14.38 3.82
CA GLN A 109 -0.73 13.64 3.85
C GLN A 109 -0.66 12.35 3.02
N TYR A 110 0.21 11.42 3.45
CA TYR A 110 0.46 10.13 2.81
C TYR A 110 0.49 9.01 3.85
N SER A 111 -0.03 7.83 3.49
CA SER A 111 0.05 6.63 4.34
C SER A 111 0.36 5.36 3.55
N TYR A 112 1.33 4.60 4.04
CA TYR A 112 1.67 3.25 3.59
C TYR A 112 0.69 2.18 4.07
N ALA A 113 -0.24 2.52 4.97
CA ALA A 113 -1.27 1.59 5.46
C ALA A 113 -2.18 1.05 4.34
N HIS A 114 -2.13 1.67 3.16
CA HIS A 114 -2.84 1.20 1.97
C HIS A 114 -2.06 0.20 1.11
N SER A 115 -0.73 0.25 1.14
CA SER A 115 0.13 -0.66 0.36
C SER A 115 0.47 -1.95 1.12
N LEU A 116 0.11 -2.01 2.41
CA LEU A 116 0.42 -3.11 3.32
C LEU A 116 -0.86 -3.62 3.97
N SER A 117 -1.06 -4.94 3.95
CA SER A 117 -2.15 -5.57 4.67
C SER A 117 -1.78 -5.71 6.14
N THR A 118 -2.67 -5.27 7.03
CA THR A 118 -2.55 -5.48 8.48
C THR A 118 -2.52 -6.97 8.88
N ALA A 119 -2.87 -7.84 7.93
CA ALA A 119 -2.90 -9.29 8.06
C ALA A 119 -1.57 -10.01 8.04
N LYS A 120 -0.63 -9.37 7.38
CA LYS A 120 0.56 -10.04 6.91
C LYS A 120 1.74 -9.60 7.74
N VAL A 121 2.72 -10.49 7.80
CA VAL A 121 4.08 -10.15 8.19
C VAL A 121 4.89 -9.89 6.92
N TYR A 122 5.76 -8.89 6.97
CA TYR A 122 6.57 -8.44 5.86
C TYR A 122 8.04 -8.55 6.22
N GLY A 123 8.85 -9.05 5.29
CA GLY A 123 10.30 -8.98 5.29
C GLY A 123 10.76 -8.03 4.21
N VAL A 124 11.42 -6.94 4.59
CA VAL A 124 11.91 -5.91 3.66
C VAL A 124 13.41 -5.70 3.81
N MET A 125 14.10 -5.51 2.69
CA MET A 125 15.53 -5.24 2.61
C MET A 125 15.80 -4.38 1.38
N SER A 126 16.85 -3.58 1.40
CA SER A 126 17.32 -2.91 0.20
C SER A 126 18.83 -2.68 0.17
N VAL A 127 19.38 -2.62 -1.04
CA VAL A 127 20.72 -2.13 -1.32
C VAL A 127 20.58 -0.95 -2.27
N ASP A 128 21.03 0.22 -1.82
CA ASP A 128 20.94 1.47 -2.56
C ASP A 128 22.34 1.95 -2.93
N HIS A 129 22.61 2.15 -4.21
CA HIS A 129 23.73 2.98 -4.66
C HIS A 129 23.19 4.30 -5.18
N ARG A 130 23.62 5.41 -4.58
CA ARG A 130 23.16 6.76 -4.94
C ARG A 130 24.30 7.51 -5.62
N SER A 131 24.18 7.70 -6.93
CA SER A 131 25.18 8.38 -7.76
C SER A 131 24.98 9.90 -7.72
N PHE A 132 23.76 10.36 -7.93
CA PHE A 132 23.40 11.78 -7.85
C PHE A 132 21.90 11.93 -7.60
N PHE A 133 21.48 13.16 -7.31
CA PHE A 133 20.06 13.49 -7.27
C PHE A 133 19.80 14.86 -7.90
N LEU A 134 18.62 14.96 -8.50
CA LEU A 134 18.06 16.20 -9.03
C LEU A 134 16.93 16.65 -8.12
N GLU A 135 16.85 17.93 -7.82
CA GLU A 135 15.79 18.52 -7.01
C GLU A 135 15.25 19.81 -7.63
N LEU A 136 13.98 20.12 -7.37
CA LEU A 136 13.42 21.44 -7.64
C LEU A 136 14.10 22.46 -6.73
N ASP A 137 14.56 23.57 -7.33
CA ASP A 137 15.17 24.67 -6.60
C ASP A 137 14.12 25.75 -6.29
N TYR A 138 13.54 25.66 -5.09
CA TYR A 138 12.58 26.64 -4.58
C TYR A 138 13.23 27.95 -4.09
N ASP A 139 14.54 27.92 -3.78
CA ASP A 139 15.25 29.06 -3.19
C ASP A 139 15.89 29.95 -4.27
N GLY A 140 16.32 29.35 -5.39
CA GLY A 140 17.04 30.03 -6.47
C GLY A 140 16.15 30.60 -7.58
N SER A 141 14.88 30.20 -7.69
CA SER A 141 13.94 30.70 -8.71
C SER A 141 12.48 30.52 -8.31
N PRO A 142 11.57 31.45 -8.66
CA PRO A 142 10.15 31.30 -8.37
C PRO A 142 9.59 30.08 -9.09
N VAL A 143 8.93 29.20 -8.33
CA VAL A 143 8.31 28.01 -8.87
C VAL A 143 7.02 28.37 -9.59
N VAL A 144 6.94 28.04 -10.88
CA VAL A 144 5.78 28.29 -11.72
C VAL A 144 4.86 27.09 -11.68
N VAL A 145 3.67 27.26 -11.11
CA VAL A 145 2.61 26.26 -11.07
C VAL A 145 1.85 26.25 -12.40
N ASN A 146 1.41 25.08 -12.85
CA ASN A 146 0.59 24.93 -14.04
C ASN A 146 -0.79 25.62 -13.88
N GLU A 147 -1.10 26.59 -14.74
CA GLU A 147 -2.37 27.34 -14.70
C GLU A 147 -3.61 26.45 -14.86
N LYS A 148 -3.52 25.35 -15.62
CA LYS A 148 -4.63 24.40 -15.77
C LYS A 148 -4.94 23.64 -14.49
N LEU A 149 -3.93 23.40 -13.65
CA LEU A 149 -4.12 22.82 -12.34
C LEU A 149 -4.90 23.81 -11.47
N LEU A 150 -4.48 25.09 -11.45
CA LEU A 150 -5.15 26.13 -10.65
C LEU A 150 -6.62 26.27 -11.05
N ALA A 151 -6.92 26.33 -12.35
CA ALA A 151 -8.29 26.35 -12.85
C ALA A 151 -9.10 25.12 -12.40
N ALA A 152 -8.51 23.93 -12.44
CA ALA A 152 -9.17 22.70 -11.98
C ALA A 152 -9.41 22.71 -10.45
N VAL A 153 -8.54 23.33 -9.67
CA VAL A 153 -8.73 23.48 -8.21
C VAL A 153 -9.79 24.53 -7.89
N GLU A 154 -9.91 25.58 -8.69
CA GLU A 154 -10.96 26.60 -8.53
C GLU A 154 -12.36 26.03 -8.75
N GLU A 155 -12.49 25.03 -9.63
CA GLU A 155 -13.76 24.30 -9.86
C GLU A 155 -14.16 23.41 -8.68
N LEU A 156 -13.24 23.10 -7.75
CA LEU A 156 -13.56 22.29 -6.58
C LEU A 156 -14.36 23.07 -5.54
N PRO A 157 -15.41 22.45 -4.97
CA PRO A 157 -16.12 23.02 -3.84
C PRO A 157 -15.19 23.15 -2.64
N ASP A 158 -15.57 23.96 -1.66
CA ASP A 158 -14.86 23.95 -0.37
C ASP A 158 -14.96 22.58 0.28
N TRP A 159 -13.84 22.10 0.85
CA TRP A 159 -13.79 20.78 1.47
C TRP A 159 -14.78 20.64 2.62
N LYS A 160 -15.57 19.56 2.57
CA LYS A 160 -16.53 19.13 3.60
C LYS A 160 -16.58 17.60 3.60
N VAL A 161 -16.82 17.03 4.78
CA VAL A 161 -16.94 15.57 4.96
C VAL A 161 -18.35 15.13 4.54
N ASP A 162 -18.60 15.14 3.24
CA ASP A 162 -19.80 14.57 2.60
C ASP A 162 -19.41 13.80 1.32
N GLN A 163 -20.29 12.87 0.89
CA GLN A 163 -19.95 11.93 -0.19
C GLN A 163 -19.75 12.64 -1.54
N ALA A 164 -20.55 13.67 -1.85
CA ALA A 164 -20.47 14.37 -3.12
C ALA A 164 -19.18 15.21 -3.23
N THR A 165 -18.76 15.84 -2.13
CA THR A 165 -17.48 16.54 -2.05
C THR A 165 -16.32 15.54 -2.11
N PHE A 166 -16.39 14.44 -1.37
CA PHE A 166 -15.38 13.37 -1.42
C PHE A 166 -15.14 12.83 -2.83
N ASP A 167 -16.21 12.54 -3.57
CA ASP A 167 -16.12 11.98 -4.92
C ASP A 167 -15.48 12.97 -5.91
N GLN A 168 -15.78 14.27 -5.80
CA GLN A 168 -15.15 15.31 -6.63
C GLN A 168 -13.64 15.41 -6.37
N TYR A 169 -13.22 15.38 -5.11
CA TYR A 169 -11.80 15.42 -4.76
C TYR A 169 -11.07 14.12 -5.15
N MET A 170 -11.70 12.95 -4.97
CA MET A 170 -11.13 11.68 -5.46
C MET A 170 -10.94 11.70 -6.97
N ASN A 171 -11.91 12.21 -7.74
CA ASN A 171 -11.79 12.35 -9.19
C ASN A 171 -10.66 13.32 -9.56
N PHE A 172 -10.57 14.46 -8.88
CA PHE A 172 -9.48 15.41 -9.07
C PHE A 172 -8.11 14.77 -8.80
N PHE A 173 -7.95 14.07 -7.67
CA PHE A 173 -6.68 13.45 -7.31
C PHE A 173 -6.31 12.26 -8.19
N ASN A 174 -7.28 11.52 -8.72
CA ASN A 174 -7.03 10.48 -9.70
C ASN A 174 -6.58 11.06 -11.05
N ASP A 175 -7.06 12.25 -11.44
CA ASP A 175 -6.69 12.88 -12.70
C ASP A 175 -5.37 13.68 -12.63
N TRP A 176 -5.20 14.47 -11.56
CA TRP A 176 -4.06 15.36 -11.36
C TRP A 176 -2.94 14.78 -10.50
N GLY A 177 -3.18 13.65 -9.84
CA GLY A 177 -2.31 13.16 -8.79
C GLY A 177 -2.57 13.82 -7.45
N THR A 178 -1.83 13.36 -6.45
CA THR A 178 -1.92 13.83 -5.06
C THR A 178 -0.67 14.56 -4.60
N HIS A 179 0.47 14.13 -5.15
CA HIS A 179 1.77 14.64 -4.79
C HIS A 179 2.54 15.05 -6.04
N VAL A 180 3.56 15.87 -5.86
CA VAL A 180 4.51 16.28 -6.88
C VAL A 180 5.88 15.71 -6.55
N MET A 181 6.60 15.22 -7.57
CA MET A 181 8.00 14.83 -7.43
C MET A 181 8.88 16.07 -7.29
N GLU A 182 9.44 16.26 -6.09
CA GLU A 182 10.35 17.37 -5.79
C GLU A 182 11.82 16.98 -5.95
N SER A 183 12.15 15.70 -5.80
CA SER A 183 13.51 15.21 -5.97
C SER A 183 13.52 13.78 -6.51
N CYS A 184 14.48 13.52 -7.39
CA CYS A 184 14.73 12.24 -8.03
C CYS A 184 16.17 11.81 -7.75
N VAL A 185 16.35 10.64 -7.15
CA VAL A 185 17.67 10.05 -6.90
C VAL A 185 17.97 9.01 -7.96
N PHE A 186 19.14 9.09 -8.55
CA PHE A 186 19.60 8.21 -9.60
C PHE A 186 20.78 7.36 -9.12
N GLY A 187 20.79 6.11 -9.57
CA GLY A 187 21.82 5.12 -9.26
C GLY A 187 21.28 3.72 -9.48
N ALA A 188 21.52 2.82 -8.54
CA ALA A 188 21.05 1.44 -8.67
C ALA A 188 20.48 0.93 -7.34
N ARG A 189 19.46 0.07 -7.43
CA ARG A 189 18.74 -0.46 -6.27
C ARG A 189 18.39 -1.93 -6.44
N TYR A 190 18.58 -2.69 -5.37
CA TYR A 190 17.93 -3.96 -5.13
C TYR A 190 16.95 -3.78 -3.97
N GLN A 191 15.69 -4.15 -4.16
CA GLN A 191 14.63 -3.97 -3.16
C GLN A 191 13.84 -5.26 -3.04
N LEU A 192 13.80 -5.78 -1.82
CA LEU A 192 13.12 -7.02 -1.48
C LEU A 192 11.89 -6.72 -0.62
N LYS A 193 10.77 -7.33 -0.98
CA LYS A 193 9.53 -7.36 -0.20
C LYS A 193 8.96 -8.79 -0.25
N VAL A 194 9.07 -9.50 0.85
CA VAL A 194 8.43 -10.80 1.06
C VAL A 194 7.30 -10.63 2.05
N ASN A 195 6.16 -11.28 1.83
CA ASN A 195 5.08 -11.26 2.81
C ASN A 195 4.38 -12.61 2.92
N ASN A 196 3.78 -12.88 4.08
CA ASN A 196 2.92 -14.03 4.30
C ASN A 196 1.82 -13.71 5.31
N GLU A 197 0.72 -14.44 5.27
CA GLU A 197 -0.36 -14.34 6.25
C GLU A 197 0.14 -14.77 7.65
N LEU A 198 -0.21 -14.00 8.69
CA LEU A 198 0.05 -14.40 10.07
C LEU A 198 -0.95 -15.49 10.47
N THR A 199 -0.50 -16.73 10.50
CA THR A 199 -1.27 -17.85 11.06
C THR A 199 -1.01 -17.98 12.56
N ARG A 200 -1.90 -18.67 13.30
CA ARG A 200 -1.72 -18.96 14.73
C ARG A 200 -0.39 -19.65 15.08
N THR A 201 0.23 -20.33 14.11
CA THR A 201 1.48 -21.11 14.29
C THR A 201 2.72 -20.42 13.72
N GLN A 202 2.56 -19.35 12.95
CA GLN A 202 3.65 -18.61 12.33
C GLN A 202 3.92 -17.32 13.11
N THR A 203 5.00 -17.32 13.90
CA THR A 203 5.45 -16.11 14.60
C THR A 203 6.32 -15.23 13.69
N LYS A 204 6.46 -13.96 14.06
CA LYS A 204 7.36 -12.99 13.41
C LYS A 204 8.79 -13.54 13.32
N GLU A 205 9.28 -14.16 14.40
CA GLU A 205 10.63 -14.72 14.49
C GLU A 205 10.82 -15.92 13.56
N LYS A 206 9.81 -16.81 13.48
CA LYS A 206 9.86 -17.95 12.54
C LYS A 206 9.87 -17.47 11.09
N PHE A 207 9.03 -16.48 10.77
CA PHE A 207 9.02 -15.89 9.43
C PHE A 207 10.37 -15.24 9.10
N GLU A 208 10.97 -14.50 10.03
CA GLU A 208 12.31 -13.92 9.85
C GLU A 208 13.38 -14.98 9.57
N LEU A 209 13.37 -16.09 10.30
CA LEU A 209 14.30 -17.20 10.05
C LEU A 209 14.14 -17.78 8.64
N HIS A 210 12.90 -17.93 8.16
CA HIS A 210 12.63 -18.42 6.80
C HIS A 210 13.13 -17.45 5.73
N VAL A 211 12.83 -16.15 5.85
CA VAL A 211 13.29 -15.14 4.89
C VAL A 211 14.81 -15.05 4.88
N LYS A 212 15.47 -15.07 6.05
CA LYS A 212 16.94 -15.07 6.14
C LYS A 212 17.56 -16.31 5.53
N ALA A 213 16.98 -17.50 5.76
CA ALA A 213 17.47 -18.73 5.15
C ALA A 213 17.36 -18.67 3.62
N GLU A 214 16.22 -18.22 3.11
CA GLU A 214 15.97 -18.07 1.68
C GLU A 214 17.00 -17.16 1.00
N TYR A 215 17.20 -15.97 1.55
CA TYR A 215 18.09 -14.94 0.99
C TYR A 215 19.52 -14.98 1.55
N ASN A 216 19.92 -16.10 2.15
CA ASN A 216 21.24 -16.23 2.75
C ASN A 216 22.37 -15.96 1.74
N GLY A 217 23.27 -15.04 2.09
CA GLY A 217 24.40 -14.61 1.27
C GLY A 217 24.12 -13.46 0.31
N ILE A 218 22.90 -12.89 0.33
CA ILE A 218 22.54 -11.68 -0.44
C ILE A 218 22.64 -10.46 0.48
N ALA A 219 23.37 -9.42 0.08
CA ALA A 219 23.47 -8.15 0.82
C ALA A 219 23.72 -8.31 2.34
N ASP A 220 24.68 -9.17 2.70
CA ASP A 220 25.05 -9.52 4.07
C ASP A 220 23.97 -10.24 4.92
N ILE A 221 22.90 -10.74 4.30
CA ILE A 221 21.92 -11.58 4.99
C ILE A 221 22.58 -12.90 5.40
N SER A 222 22.57 -13.17 6.70
CA SER A 222 23.00 -14.44 7.27
C SER A 222 21.78 -15.22 7.78
N GLY A 223 21.57 -16.41 7.24
CA GLY A 223 20.47 -17.30 7.60
C GLY A 223 20.92 -18.74 7.79
N ASP A 224 20.26 -19.45 8.69
CA ASP A 224 20.50 -20.88 8.90
C ASP A 224 19.84 -21.69 7.77
N VAL A 225 20.68 -22.20 6.85
CA VAL A 225 20.23 -22.99 5.70
C VAL A 225 19.66 -24.36 6.08
N SER A 226 19.92 -24.86 7.31
CA SER A 226 19.36 -26.14 7.76
C SER A 226 17.82 -26.11 7.84
N ILE A 227 17.25 -24.93 8.07
CA ILE A 227 15.81 -24.66 8.15
C ILE A 227 15.11 -25.02 6.83
N LYS A 228 15.80 -24.95 5.68
CA LYS A 228 15.23 -25.24 4.35
C LYS A 228 14.71 -26.67 4.22
N THR A 229 15.20 -27.59 5.06
CA THR A 229 14.77 -29.00 5.08
C THR A 229 13.48 -29.24 5.85
N SER A 230 13.00 -28.27 6.63
CA SER A 230 11.81 -28.40 7.46
C SER A 230 10.51 -28.30 6.65
N SER A 231 9.46 -29.00 7.11
CA SER A 231 8.11 -28.88 6.53
C SER A 231 7.55 -27.46 6.67
N ASP A 232 7.86 -26.77 7.77
CA ASP A 232 7.42 -25.40 8.03
C ASP A 232 7.98 -24.43 6.98
N TYR A 233 9.25 -24.61 6.58
CA TYR A 233 9.85 -23.80 5.52
C TYR A 233 9.20 -24.06 4.16
N GLN A 234 8.91 -25.32 3.83
CA GLN A 234 8.24 -25.66 2.57
C GLN A 234 6.82 -25.08 2.52
N ALA A 235 6.09 -25.07 3.65
CA ALA A 235 4.78 -24.41 3.75
C ALA A 235 4.90 -22.89 3.56
N TYR A 236 5.91 -22.25 4.16
CA TYR A 236 6.22 -20.84 3.93
C TYR A 236 6.48 -20.56 2.45
N ARG A 237 7.30 -21.38 1.77
CA ARG A 237 7.61 -21.22 0.34
C ARG A 237 6.38 -21.24 -0.56
N GLN A 238 5.38 -22.05 -0.20
CA GLN A 238 4.15 -22.22 -0.98
C GLN A 238 3.14 -21.09 -0.78
N THR A 239 3.20 -20.41 0.37
CA THR A 239 2.18 -19.44 0.79
C THR A 239 2.66 -17.99 0.71
N ARG A 240 3.97 -17.75 0.79
CA ARG A 240 4.52 -16.40 0.71
C ARG A 240 4.26 -15.77 -0.66
N GLU A 241 4.16 -14.45 -0.66
CA GLU A 241 4.34 -13.60 -1.83
C GLU A 241 5.75 -13.01 -1.79
N ASN A 242 6.45 -13.04 -2.92
CA ASN A 242 7.81 -12.54 -3.05
C ASN A 242 7.89 -11.54 -4.20
N GLN A 243 8.38 -10.34 -3.90
CA GLN A 243 8.61 -9.27 -4.86
C GLN A 243 10.05 -8.78 -4.73
N VAL A 244 10.79 -8.82 -5.83
CA VAL A 244 12.13 -8.27 -5.94
C VAL A 244 12.13 -7.25 -7.06
N TYR A 245 12.42 -5.99 -6.72
CA TYR A 245 12.57 -4.91 -7.67
C TYR A 245 14.05 -4.57 -7.81
N VAL A 246 14.59 -4.73 -9.01
CA VAL A 246 15.96 -4.36 -9.33
C VAL A 246 15.98 -3.20 -10.32
N ARG A 247 16.77 -2.17 -10.03
CA ARG A 247 16.93 -0.96 -10.84
C ARG A 247 18.40 -0.64 -11.01
N GLY A 248 18.77 -0.08 -12.17
CA GLY A 248 20.16 0.11 -12.57
C GLY A 248 20.91 -1.20 -12.80
N GLY A 249 22.16 -1.09 -13.24
CA GLY A 249 22.96 -2.22 -13.70
C GLY A 249 22.56 -2.72 -15.10
N THR A 250 22.96 -3.94 -15.46
CA THR A 250 22.68 -4.51 -16.79
C THR A 250 21.26 -5.08 -16.88
N ASP A 251 20.65 -5.03 -18.07
CA ASP A 251 19.30 -5.57 -18.30
C ASP A 251 19.19 -7.07 -17.93
N ALA A 252 20.23 -7.86 -18.23
CA ALA A 252 20.25 -9.28 -17.94
C ALA A 252 20.19 -9.57 -16.43
N SER A 253 21.03 -8.89 -15.64
CA SER A 253 21.05 -9.07 -14.18
C SER A 253 19.76 -8.56 -13.53
N ARG A 254 19.21 -7.44 -14.03
CA ARG A 254 17.93 -6.89 -13.57
C ARG A 254 16.78 -7.88 -13.76
N VAL A 255 16.65 -8.45 -14.95
CA VAL A 255 15.58 -9.41 -15.28
C VAL A 255 15.74 -10.66 -14.42
N GLU A 256 16.92 -11.27 -14.41
CA GLU A 256 17.19 -12.49 -13.66
C GLU A 256 16.86 -12.34 -12.17
N LEU A 257 17.36 -11.29 -11.52
CA LEU A 257 17.12 -11.08 -10.08
C LEU A 257 15.65 -10.78 -9.73
N SER A 258 14.90 -10.18 -10.65
CA SER A 258 13.50 -9.81 -10.44
C SER A 258 12.53 -10.97 -10.73
N THR A 259 12.90 -11.90 -11.60
CA THR A 259 12.01 -13.03 -12.00
C THR A 259 12.38 -14.36 -11.34
N SER A 260 13.65 -14.56 -10.99
CA SER A 260 14.12 -15.81 -10.40
C SER A 260 13.92 -15.85 -8.88
N GLN A 261 13.86 -17.05 -8.32
CA GLN A 261 13.78 -17.27 -6.89
C GLN A 261 15.15 -17.75 -6.37
N PRO A 262 15.68 -17.17 -5.28
CA PRO A 262 17.03 -17.50 -4.78
C PRO A 262 17.18 -18.98 -4.43
N ASP A 263 16.11 -19.65 -4.02
CA ASP A 263 16.14 -21.08 -3.70
C ASP A 263 16.15 -22.03 -4.90
N ASN A 264 15.72 -21.56 -6.08
CA ASN A 264 15.65 -22.43 -7.26
C ASN A 264 17.05 -22.66 -7.86
N ASN A 265 17.90 -21.63 -7.85
CA ASN A 265 19.32 -21.74 -8.21
C ASN A 265 20.17 -20.77 -7.36
N PRO A 266 20.55 -21.14 -6.13
CA PRO A 266 21.18 -20.23 -5.17
C PRO A 266 22.54 -19.68 -5.62
N GLU A 267 23.34 -20.50 -6.28
CA GLU A 267 24.68 -20.08 -6.73
C GLU A 267 24.58 -19.06 -7.85
N GLN A 268 23.75 -19.34 -8.86
CA GLN A 268 23.49 -18.41 -9.96
C GLN A 268 22.88 -17.09 -9.45
N TYR A 269 21.87 -17.16 -8.57
CA TYR A 269 21.23 -15.95 -8.04
C TYR A 269 22.23 -15.05 -7.31
N ARG A 270 23.12 -15.64 -6.50
CA ARG A 270 24.18 -14.91 -5.78
C ARG A 270 25.23 -14.35 -6.73
N GLU A 271 25.64 -15.11 -7.74
CA GLU A 271 26.57 -14.64 -8.76
C GLU A 271 26.00 -13.43 -9.51
N THR A 272 24.75 -13.53 -10.00
CA THR A 272 24.05 -12.43 -10.66
C THR A 272 23.89 -11.21 -9.74
N PHE A 273 23.60 -11.42 -8.45
CA PHE A 273 23.54 -10.32 -7.49
C PHE A 273 24.91 -9.62 -7.34
N ASN A 274 26.00 -10.39 -7.25
CA ASN A 274 27.34 -9.83 -7.14
C ASN A 274 27.78 -9.10 -8.41
N GLU A 275 27.45 -9.64 -9.59
CA GLU A 275 27.68 -8.98 -10.88
C GLU A 275 26.92 -7.66 -10.95
N TRP A 276 25.63 -7.66 -10.60
CA TRP A 276 24.83 -6.45 -10.50
C TRP A 276 25.46 -5.45 -9.51
N ALA A 277 25.88 -5.90 -8.34
CA ALA A 277 26.52 -5.06 -7.33
C ALA A 277 27.86 -4.44 -7.80
N GLN A 278 28.57 -5.08 -8.73
CA GLN A 278 29.79 -4.53 -9.33
C GLN A 278 29.49 -3.40 -10.34
N THR A 279 28.28 -3.37 -10.92
CA THR A 279 27.89 -2.32 -11.87
C THR A 279 27.49 -1.00 -11.22
N LEU A 280 27.26 -0.99 -9.90
CA LEU A 280 26.69 0.14 -9.16
C LEU A 280 27.48 1.45 -9.34
N ASN A 281 28.80 1.38 -9.50
CA ASN A 281 29.67 2.54 -9.66
C ASN A 281 29.67 3.15 -11.08
N ASN A 282 28.92 2.58 -12.03
CA ASN A 282 28.85 3.06 -13.41
C ASN A 282 27.67 4.03 -13.59
N SER A 283 27.95 5.33 -13.75
CA SER A 283 26.94 6.37 -13.94
C SER A 283 26.07 6.16 -15.19
N ASN A 284 26.59 5.51 -16.24
CA ASN A 284 25.83 5.16 -17.44
C ASN A 284 24.77 4.07 -17.19
N THR A 285 24.80 3.43 -16.03
CA THR A 285 23.81 2.43 -15.61
C THR A 285 22.89 2.96 -14.50
N ALA A 286 22.95 4.26 -14.22
CA ALA A 286 22.09 4.90 -13.23
C ALA A 286 20.65 4.93 -13.74
N SER A 287 19.74 4.44 -12.91
CA SER A 287 18.29 4.51 -13.07
C SER A 287 17.69 5.33 -11.94
N LEU A 288 16.45 5.79 -12.11
CA LEU A 288 15.69 6.36 -11.00
C LEU A 288 15.47 5.28 -9.92
N VAL A 289 16.00 5.50 -8.73
CA VAL A 289 15.93 4.55 -7.60
C VAL A 289 15.11 5.06 -6.44
N ASN A 290 14.95 6.37 -6.31
CA ASN A 290 14.13 6.95 -5.26
C ASN A 290 13.52 8.28 -5.72
N ILE A 291 12.30 8.53 -5.25
CA ILE A 291 11.65 9.83 -5.36
C ILE A 291 11.34 10.39 -3.97
N ARG A 292 11.52 11.69 -3.83
CA ARG A 292 10.95 12.48 -2.73
C ARG A 292 9.81 13.30 -3.30
N VAL A 293 8.65 13.21 -2.66
CA VAL A 293 7.44 13.87 -3.07
C VAL A 293 6.91 14.79 -1.96
N ASP A 294 6.08 15.76 -2.35
CA ASP A 294 5.27 16.53 -1.42
C ASP A 294 3.84 16.66 -1.95
N SER A 295 2.86 16.94 -1.09
CA SER A 295 1.48 17.12 -1.55
C SER A 295 1.39 18.29 -2.52
N ILE A 296 0.49 18.18 -3.51
CA ILE A 296 0.26 19.28 -4.47
C ILE A 296 -0.08 20.57 -3.72
N GLY A 297 -0.88 20.49 -2.66
CA GLY A 297 -1.22 21.65 -1.82
C GLY A 297 0.00 22.27 -1.14
N ASN A 298 0.94 21.48 -0.63
CA ASN A 298 2.19 22.02 -0.07
C ASN A 298 3.06 22.68 -1.14
N ALA A 299 3.11 22.10 -2.35
CA ALA A 299 3.82 22.70 -3.47
C ALA A 299 3.24 24.07 -3.87
N LEU A 300 1.90 24.21 -3.85
CA LEU A 300 1.23 25.51 -4.03
C LEU A 300 1.67 26.53 -2.98
N ARG A 301 1.74 26.15 -1.70
CA ARG A 301 2.24 27.04 -0.63
C ARG A 301 3.70 27.43 -0.82
N LYS A 302 4.56 26.46 -1.15
CA LYS A 302 6.00 26.65 -1.38
C LYS A 302 6.30 27.57 -2.55
N SER A 303 5.37 27.76 -3.50
CA SER A 303 5.54 28.72 -4.60
C SER A 303 5.71 30.17 -4.11
N GLY A 304 5.27 30.48 -2.89
CA GLY A 304 5.32 31.84 -2.32
C GLY A 304 4.26 32.79 -2.88
N ASN A 305 3.39 32.34 -3.80
CA ASN A 305 2.28 33.15 -4.30
C ASN A 305 1.09 33.11 -3.31
N PRO A 306 0.72 34.25 -2.67
CA PRO A 306 -0.38 34.28 -1.71
C PRO A 306 -1.74 33.94 -2.31
N ASP A 307 -1.92 34.13 -3.62
CA ASP A 307 -3.17 33.83 -4.32
C ASP A 307 -3.46 32.31 -4.36
N TYR A 308 -2.44 31.47 -4.16
CA TYR A 308 -2.59 30.01 -4.17
C TYR A 308 -2.99 29.44 -2.80
N GLU A 309 -2.97 30.23 -1.72
CA GLU A 309 -3.26 29.74 -0.37
C GLU A 309 -4.68 29.14 -0.21
N PRO A 310 -5.76 29.75 -0.76
CA PRO A 310 -7.08 29.14 -0.72
C PRO A 310 -7.13 27.77 -1.40
N ALA A 311 -6.53 27.66 -2.60
CA ALA A 311 -6.43 26.42 -3.36
C ALA A 311 -5.61 25.36 -2.59
N ALA A 312 -4.46 25.76 -2.04
CA ALA A 312 -3.60 24.88 -1.25
C ALA A 312 -4.31 24.28 -0.04
N ARG A 313 -5.01 25.11 0.74
CA ARG A 313 -5.75 24.68 1.92
C ARG A 313 -6.83 23.65 1.58
N LYS A 314 -7.63 23.91 0.53
CA LYS A 314 -8.65 22.96 0.04
C LYS A 314 -8.07 21.58 -0.25
N LEU A 315 -6.93 21.52 -0.95
CA LEU A 315 -6.29 20.27 -1.29
C LEU A 315 -5.68 19.55 -0.08
N ILE A 316 -5.06 20.31 0.83
CA ILE A 316 -4.44 19.76 2.05
C ILE A 316 -5.50 19.16 2.98
N ASP A 317 -6.60 19.87 3.20
CA ASP A 317 -7.66 19.41 4.10
C ASP A 317 -8.32 18.12 3.56
N ALA A 318 -8.61 18.09 2.25
CA ALA A 318 -9.17 16.92 1.59
C ALA A 318 -8.21 15.72 1.58
N LEU A 319 -6.95 15.92 1.18
CA LEU A 319 -5.96 14.86 1.14
C LEU A 319 -5.65 14.34 2.55
N GLY A 320 -5.65 15.21 3.56
CA GLY A 320 -5.48 14.84 4.97
C GLY A 320 -6.55 13.86 5.45
N TYR A 321 -7.81 14.07 5.06
CA TYR A 321 -8.87 13.11 5.34
C TYR A 321 -8.70 11.81 4.56
N ILE A 322 -8.46 11.89 3.24
CA ILE A 322 -8.42 10.71 2.36
C ILE A 322 -7.23 9.80 2.67
N SER A 323 -6.06 10.36 2.96
CA SER A 323 -4.85 9.59 3.31
C SER A 323 -4.89 8.98 4.71
N ALA A 324 -5.77 9.49 5.58
CA ALA A 324 -6.00 8.93 6.91
C ALA A 324 -7.02 7.77 6.90
N LEU A 325 -7.66 7.50 5.76
CA LEU A 325 -8.44 6.29 5.59
C LEU A 325 -7.51 5.08 5.83
N ARG A 326 -8.04 4.00 6.37
CA ARG A 326 -7.32 2.77 6.65
C ARG A 326 -7.98 1.65 5.91
N VAL A 327 -7.16 0.74 5.39
CA VAL A 327 -7.63 -0.50 4.78
C VAL A 327 -7.35 -1.62 5.77
N ILE A 328 -8.41 -2.28 6.21
CA ILE A 328 -8.35 -3.37 7.17
C ILE A 328 -8.94 -4.60 6.48
N GLN A 329 -8.19 -5.69 6.41
CA GLN A 329 -8.73 -6.95 5.91
C GLN A 329 -9.31 -7.76 7.08
N GLY A 330 -10.06 -8.82 6.80
CA GLY A 330 -10.66 -9.66 7.82
C GLY A 330 -11.56 -10.73 7.24
N GLN A 331 -12.35 -11.36 8.10
CA GLN A 331 -13.27 -12.43 7.76
C GLN A 331 -14.67 -12.12 8.27
N ILE A 332 -15.67 -12.42 7.47
CA ILE A 332 -17.05 -12.55 7.95
C ILE A 332 -17.35 -14.03 8.05
N SER A 333 -17.67 -14.51 9.26
CA SER A 333 -18.14 -15.88 9.52
C SER A 333 -19.62 -15.88 9.83
N VAL A 334 -20.37 -16.83 9.29
CA VAL A 334 -21.78 -17.04 9.57
C VAL A 334 -22.03 -18.47 10.01
N GLU A 335 -22.99 -18.63 10.91
CA GLU A 335 -23.51 -19.94 11.29
C GLU A 335 -25.03 -19.91 11.25
N SER A 336 -25.63 -20.97 10.72
CA SER A 336 -27.07 -21.16 10.68
C SER A 336 -27.45 -22.55 11.17
N PHE A 337 -28.43 -22.60 12.07
CA PHE A 337 -29.16 -23.79 12.46
C PHE A 337 -30.65 -23.52 12.28
N GLY A 338 -31.33 -24.17 11.35
CA GLY A 338 -32.75 -23.90 11.12
C GLY A 338 -33.28 -24.54 9.85
N ILE A 339 -34.53 -24.19 9.53
CA ILE A 339 -35.28 -24.71 8.38
C ILE A 339 -35.16 -23.83 7.12
N THR A 340 -34.52 -22.67 7.24
CA THR A 340 -34.33 -21.76 6.10
C THR A 340 -33.25 -22.31 5.19
N GLU A 341 -33.62 -22.65 3.95
CA GLU A 341 -32.70 -23.25 2.97
C GLU A 341 -31.59 -22.29 2.51
N GLN A 342 -31.85 -20.98 2.57
CA GLN A 342 -30.96 -19.94 2.07
C GLN A 342 -30.99 -18.66 2.93
N PRO A 343 -30.43 -18.68 4.16
CA PRO A 343 -30.40 -17.49 5.00
C PRO A 343 -29.52 -16.41 4.39
N GLU A 344 -30.00 -15.17 4.45
CA GLU A 344 -29.32 -13.97 3.97
C GLU A 344 -28.85 -13.11 5.15
N TYR A 345 -27.62 -12.64 5.05
CA TYR A 345 -26.96 -11.81 6.05
C TYR A 345 -26.61 -10.47 5.41
N THR A 346 -26.80 -9.40 6.16
CA THR A 346 -26.43 -8.05 5.71
C THR A 346 -25.39 -7.47 6.66
N CYS A 347 -24.31 -6.96 6.08
CA CYS A 347 -23.31 -6.15 6.77
C CYS A 347 -23.28 -4.79 6.09
N SER A 348 -23.41 -3.72 6.87
CA SER A 348 -23.34 -2.36 6.34
C SER A 348 -22.52 -1.44 7.23
N LEU A 349 -22.00 -0.37 6.64
CA LEU A 349 -21.27 0.67 7.36
C LEU A 349 -22.15 1.92 7.46
N HIS A 350 -22.17 2.57 8.62
CA HIS A 350 -22.74 3.90 8.75
C HIS A 350 -22.00 4.85 7.81
N SER A 351 -22.72 5.48 6.90
CA SER A 351 -22.17 6.18 5.74
C SER A 351 -21.35 7.42 6.12
N VAL A 352 -20.03 7.23 6.28
CA VAL A 352 -19.05 8.31 6.26
C VAL A 352 -18.34 8.29 4.90
N PRO A 353 -18.02 9.45 4.30
CA PRO A 353 -17.44 9.49 2.97
C PRO A 353 -16.15 8.68 2.84
N GLY A 354 -16.05 7.90 1.75
CA GLY A 354 -14.89 7.08 1.45
C GLY A 354 -14.85 5.71 2.12
N MET A 355 -15.77 5.42 3.03
CA MET A 355 -15.91 4.08 3.59
C MET A 355 -16.24 3.04 2.55
N GLN A 356 -15.63 1.87 2.69
CA GLN A 356 -15.97 0.73 1.85
C GLN A 356 -15.98 -0.60 2.61
N LEU A 357 -16.87 -1.49 2.20
CA LEU A 357 -16.92 -2.89 2.57
C LEU A 357 -16.86 -3.71 1.29
N LYS A 358 -15.77 -4.46 1.11
CA LYS A 358 -15.49 -5.19 -0.12
C LYS A 358 -15.32 -6.68 0.17
N TYR A 359 -16.01 -7.51 -0.59
CA TYR A 359 -15.77 -8.94 -0.67
C TYR A 359 -14.43 -9.21 -1.39
N ILE A 360 -13.59 -10.04 -0.80
CA ILE A 360 -12.31 -10.46 -1.41
C ILE A 360 -12.47 -11.84 -2.03
N SER A 361 -12.80 -12.84 -1.22
CA SER A 361 -12.84 -14.24 -1.64
C SER A 361 -13.66 -15.10 -0.71
N ALA A 362 -14.08 -16.27 -1.21
CA ALA A 362 -14.69 -17.30 -0.38
C ALA A 362 -13.61 -17.96 0.48
N GLY A 363 -13.95 -18.23 1.73
CA GLY A 363 -13.07 -18.90 2.67
C GLY A 363 -13.34 -20.39 2.77
N SER A 364 -14.43 -20.74 3.43
CA SER A 364 -14.96 -22.11 3.46
C SER A 364 -16.48 -22.13 3.57
N GLY A 365 -17.08 -23.26 3.19
CA GLY A 365 -18.54 -23.43 3.13
C GLY A 365 -19.18 -22.78 1.90
N ASN A 366 -20.50 -22.87 1.78
CA ASN A 366 -21.25 -22.37 0.63
C ASN A 366 -21.79 -20.94 0.86
N LEU A 367 -20.93 -20.00 1.27
CA LEU A 367 -21.31 -18.59 1.40
C LEU A 367 -21.04 -17.86 0.08
N SER A 368 -22.06 -17.19 -0.43
CA SER A 368 -22.02 -16.51 -1.73
C SER A 368 -22.41 -15.04 -1.60
N LEU A 369 -21.76 -14.19 -2.39
CA LEU A 369 -22.10 -12.78 -2.50
C LEU A 369 -23.41 -12.61 -3.31
N ILE A 370 -24.40 -11.93 -2.73
CA ILE A 370 -25.65 -11.58 -3.42
C ILE A 370 -25.52 -10.21 -4.08
N ASP A 371 -25.04 -9.25 -3.30
CA ASP A 371 -25.08 -7.83 -3.63
C ASP A 371 -23.96 -7.10 -2.88
N GLN A 372 -23.39 -6.08 -3.53
CA GLN A 372 -22.33 -5.26 -2.96
C GLN A 372 -22.47 -3.81 -3.43
N GLU A 373 -22.63 -2.91 -2.47
CA GLU A 373 -22.47 -1.47 -2.66
C GLU A 373 -21.26 -1.00 -1.84
N PRO A 374 -20.77 0.24 -2.00
CA PRO A 374 -19.61 0.72 -1.25
C PRO A 374 -19.71 0.43 0.25
N THR A 375 -20.84 0.67 0.89
CA THR A 375 -21.02 0.47 2.34
C THR A 375 -21.94 -0.70 2.70
N LEU A 376 -22.23 -1.62 1.77
CA LEU A 376 -23.20 -2.69 1.97
C LEU A 376 -22.71 -4.00 1.36
N LEU A 377 -22.81 -5.08 2.13
CA LEU A 377 -22.51 -6.42 1.70
C LEU A 377 -23.66 -7.34 2.08
N LYS A 378 -24.27 -7.99 1.09
CA LYS A 378 -25.30 -9.03 1.31
C LYS A 378 -24.74 -10.41 0.95
N LEU A 379 -24.84 -11.34 1.88
CA LEU A 379 -24.29 -12.69 1.76
C LEU A 379 -25.40 -13.74 1.90
N ARG A 380 -25.36 -14.79 1.08
CA ARG A 380 -26.27 -15.93 1.15
C ARG A 380 -25.52 -17.20 1.47
N LEU A 381 -25.93 -17.87 2.54
CA LEU A 381 -25.44 -19.20 2.87
C LEU A 381 -26.32 -20.23 2.15
N GLN A 382 -25.76 -21.10 1.32
CA GLN A 382 -26.50 -22.23 0.77
C GLN A 382 -26.41 -23.40 1.76
N ALA A 383 -27.53 -23.74 2.41
CA ALA A 383 -27.60 -24.95 3.20
C ALA A 383 -27.52 -26.16 2.26
N ASN A 384 -26.76 -27.20 2.65
CA ASN A 384 -26.88 -28.51 1.99
C ASN A 384 -28.10 -29.20 2.59
N PRO A 385 -29.23 -29.32 1.86
CA PRO A 385 -30.42 -29.94 2.43
C PRO A 385 -30.11 -31.41 2.73
N THR A 386 -30.20 -31.80 4.00
CA THR A 386 -30.29 -33.22 4.37
C THR A 386 -31.79 -33.56 4.42
N PRO A 387 -32.31 -34.47 3.58
CA PRO A 387 -33.73 -34.81 3.59
C PRO A 387 -34.13 -35.37 4.96
N SER A 388 -35.07 -34.72 5.65
CA SER A 388 -35.73 -35.28 6.82
C SER A 388 -36.72 -36.37 6.36
N LEU A 389 -36.69 -37.53 7.01
CA LEU A 389 -37.65 -38.63 6.78
C LEU A 389 -38.94 -38.50 7.60
N GLU A 390 -39.05 -37.50 8.49
CA GLU A 390 -40.23 -37.35 9.37
C GLU A 390 -40.86 -35.95 9.22
N PRO A 391 -42.17 -35.86 8.88
CA PRO A 391 -42.83 -34.59 8.57
C PRO A 391 -43.15 -33.71 9.79
N ASP A 392 -42.94 -34.17 11.03
CA ASP A 392 -43.36 -33.45 12.25
C ASP A 392 -42.30 -33.38 13.37
N VAL A 393 -41.05 -33.75 13.09
CA VAL A 393 -39.94 -33.62 14.04
C VAL A 393 -38.97 -32.54 13.57
N ILE A 394 -38.89 -31.42 14.30
CA ILE A 394 -37.84 -30.42 14.10
C ILE A 394 -36.53 -31.02 14.64
N VAL A 395 -35.84 -31.81 13.81
CA VAL A 395 -34.45 -32.18 14.07
C VAL A 395 -33.60 -30.96 13.69
N PRO A 396 -32.82 -30.37 14.62
CA PRO A 396 -31.87 -29.32 14.25
C PRO A 396 -30.93 -29.91 13.19
N GLN A 397 -30.94 -29.36 11.98
CA GLN A 397 -29.92 -29.71 10.99
C GLN A 397 -28.54 -29.41 11.58
N SER A 398 -27.54 -30.24 11.25
CA SER A 398 -26.14 -29.96 11.60
C SER A 398 -25.81 -28.54 11.13
N GLY A 399 -25.31 -27.70 12.06
CA GLY A 399 -25.03 -26.30 11.77
C GLY A 399 -24.20 -26.15 10.51
N THR A 400 -24.66 -25.29 9.59
CA THR A 400 -23.85 -24.91 8.43
C THR A 400 -23.07 -23.66 8.82
N SER A 401 -21.75 -23.79 8.87
CA SER A 401 -20.82 -22.68 9.08
C SER A 401 -20.10 -22.35 7.78
N ALA A 402 -19.94 -21.07 7.48
CA ALA A 402 -19.16 -20.62 6.34
C ALA A 402 -18.52 -19.27 6.62
N TRP A 403 -17.47 -18.92 5.89
CA TRP A 403 -16.84 -17.61 6.02
C TRP A 403 -16.28 -17.10 4.70
N VAL A 404 -16.13 -15.78 4.62
CA VAL A 404 -15.59 -15.04 3.47
C VAL A 404 -14.54 -14.05 3.95
N ASN A 405 -13.55 -13.77 3.11
CA ASN A 405 -12.60 -12.70 3.35
C ASN A 405 -13.21 -11.36 2.89
N VAL A 406 -13.04 -10.33 3.71
CA VAL A 406 -13.51 -8.98 3.44
C VAL A 406 -12.41 -7.95 3.66
N GLN A 407 -12.61 -6.78 3.07
CA GLN A 407 -11.79 -5.60 3.24
C GLN A 407 -12.70 -4.44 3.64
N VAL A 408 -12.35 -3.75 4.71
CA VAL A 408 -13.01 -2.55 5.22
C VAL A 408 -12.09 -1.35 4.98
N THR A 409 -12.57 -0.32 4.30
CA THR A 409 -11.95 1.00 4.26
C THR A 409 -12.69 1.91 5.23
N THR A 410 -11.98 2.53 6.17
CA THR A 410 -12.59 3.33 7.25
C THR A 410 -11.70 4.52 7.61
N PRO A 411 -12.25 5.69 7.99
CA PRO A 411 -11.47 6.75 8.62
C PRO A 411 -10.91 6.29 9.98
N GLN A 412 -10.01 7.08 10.53
CA GLN A 412 -9.45 6.86 11.88
C GLN A 412 -10.48 7.11 13.00
N GLU A 413 -11.58 7.79 12.72
CA GLU A 413 -12.65 8.07 13.69
C GLU A 413 -13.69 6.93 13.78
N ALA A 414 -14.39 6.89 14.92
CA ALA A 414 -15.34 5.87 15.31
C ALA A 414 -16.44 5.70 14.27
N SER A 415 -16.24 4.68 13.46
CA SER A 415 -17.18 4.26 12.43
C SER A 415 -18.09 3.19 13.00
N VAL A 416 -19.27 2.93 12.45
CA VAL A 416 -20.16 1.88 12.99
C VAL A 416 -20.44 0.85 11.91
N VAL A 417 -20.19 -0.43 12.22
CA VAL A 417 -20.65 -1.57 11.43
C VAL A 417 -22.01 -2.00 11.94
N HIS A 418 -23.00 -1.98 11.05
CA HIS A 418 -24.33 -2.52 11.29
C HIS A 418 -24.41 -3.95 10.75
N LEU A 419 -24.67 -4.90 11.63
CA LEU A 419 -24.83 -6.31 11.33
C LEU A 419 -26.30 -6.70 11.44
N GLU A 420 -26.86 -7.32 10.42
CA GLU A 420 -28.23 -7.84 10.41
C GLU A 420 -28.24 -9.33 10.04
N LYS A 421 -28.90 -10.13 10.90
CA LYS A 421 -29.07 -11.58 10.72
C LYS A 421 -30.47 -11.91 10.19
N PRO A 422 -30.68 -13.10 9.59
CA PRO A 422 -32.00 -13.51 9.12
C PRO A 422 -33.07 -13.44 10.21
N THR A 423 -34.27 -13.00 9.82
CA THR A 423 -35.44 -12.88 10.73
C THR A 423 -36.34 -14.12 10.74
N ALA A 424 -36.05 -15.10 9.87
CA ALA A 424 -36.79 -16.36 9.78
C ALA A 424 -36.64 -17.22 11.05
N LYS A 425 -37.49 -18.25 11.23
CA LYS A 425 -37.36 -19.18 12.37
C LYS A 425 -36.05 -19.98 12.24
N GLY A 426 -35.12 -19.75 13.16
CA GLY A 426 -33.82 -20.42 13.21
C GLY A 426 -32.87 -19.76 14.19
N TRP A 427 -31.69 -20.33 14.34
CA TRP A 427 -30.57 -19.82 15.12
C TRP A 427 -29.50 -19.35 14.14
N TYR A 428 -29.15 -18.08 14.21
CA TYR A 428 -28.20 -17.45 13.29
C TYR A 428 -27.12 -16.70 14.06
N SER A 429 -25.89 -16.81 13.61
CA SER A 429 -24.72 -16.10 14.11
C SER A 429 -24.00 -15.41 12.96
N LEU A 430 -23.48 -14.20 13.21
CA LEU A 430 -22.71 -13.40 12.26
C LEU A 430 -21.53 -12.79 13.01
N VAL A 431 -20.32 -13.01 12.49
CA VAL A 431 -19.07 -12.60 13.11
C VAL A 431 -18.25 -11.83 12.10
N LEU A 432 -17.80 -10.62 12.45
CA LEU A 432 -16.78 -9.88 11.70
C LEU A 432 -15.47 -9.91 12.50
N ASP A 433 -14.41 -10.46 11.90
CA ASP A 433 -13.09 -10.64 12.49
C ASP A 433 -12.04 -9.90 11.64
N LEU A 434 -11.60 -8.73 12.10
CA LEU A 434 -10.64 -7.88 11.38
C LEU A 434 -9.19 -8.13 11.88
N GLN A 435 -8.54 -9.19 11.35
CA GLN A 435 -7.09 -9.51 11.37
C GLN A 435 -6.39 -9.91 12.71
N PRO A 436 -5.21 -10.59 12.70
CA PRO A 436 -4.98 -11.79 13.51
C PRO A 436 -4.58 -11.42 14.95
N GLY A 437 -5.52 -11.62 15.87
CA GLY A 437 -5.40 -11.17 17.27
C GLY A 437 -6.13 -9.84 17.54
N GLY A 438 -6.77 -9.27 16.52
CA GLY A 438 -7.70 -8.16 16.65
C GLY A 438 -9.00 -8.57 17.37
N PRO A 439 -9.77 -7.58 17.85
CA PRO A 439 -11.09 -7.79 18.43
C PRO A 439 -12.06 -8.44 17.44
N LYS A 440 -12.73 -9.49 17.93
CA LYS A 440 -13.81 -10.18 17.22
C LYS A 440 -15.12 -9.48 17.53
N VAL A 441 -15.93 -9.24 16.51
CA VAL A 441 -17.30 -8.75 16.67
C VAL A 441 -18.25 -9.88 16.39
N GLN A 442 -19.03 -10.31 17.39
CA GLN A 442 -20.05 -11.34 17.20
C GLN A 442 -21.44 -10.77 17.46
N SER A 443 -22.38 -11.10 16.58
CA SER A 443 -23.81 -11.18 16.90
C SER A 443 -24.14 -12.67 17.00
N THR A 444 -24.34 -13.17 18.22
CA THR A 444 -24.50 -14.61 18.47
C THR A 444 -25.98 -15.05 18.46
N VAL A 445 -26.18 -16.34 18.66
CA VAL A 445 -27.51 -16.96 18.72
C VAL A 445 -28.31 -16.47 19.94
N ASP A 446 -27.65 -16.16 21.05
CA ASP A 446 -28.29 -15.70 22.29
C ASP A 446 -28.75 -14.23 22.21
N ASP A 447 -28.24 -13.47 21.25
CA ASP A 447 -28.74 -12.12 20.96
C ASP A 447 -30.16 -12.20 20.40
N LYS A 448 -31.16 -11.82 21.21
CA LYS A 448 -32.56 -11.69 20.77
C LYS A 448 -32.76 -10.58 19.73
N GLN A 449 -31.75 -9.74 19.51
CA GLN A 449 -31.78 -8.65 18.55
C GLN A 449 -31.36 -9.15 17.17
N THR A 450 -32.12 -8.77 16.14
CA THR A 450 -31.86 -9.11 14.74
C THR A 450 -30.79 -8.21 14.11
N THR A 451 -30.46 -7.10 14.77
CA THR A 451 -29.55 -6.06 14.30
C THR A 451 -28.58 -5.65 15.42
N ARG A 452 -27.35 -5.29 15.07
CA ARG A 452 -26.34 -4.79 16.02
C ARG A 452 -25.44 -3.73 15.40
N ASP A 453 -25.24 -2.62 16.11
CA ASP A 453 -24.32 -1.54 15.77
C ASP A 453 -23.02 -1.69 16.57
N ILE A 454 -21.87 -1.71 15.90
CA ILE A 454 -20.56 -1.85 16.56
C ILE A 454 -19.59 -0.76 16.11
N PRO A 455 -18.98 0.01 17.03
CA PRO A 455 -17.93 0.98 16.69
C PRO A 455 -16.66 0.28 16.17
N VAL A 456 -16.08 0.80 15.09
CA VAL A 456 -14.87 0.34 14.41
C VAL A 456 -13.60 0.75 15.15
N ASP A 457 -13.63 1.85 15.92
CA ASP A 457 -12.48 2.28 16.73
C ASP A 457 -12.18 1.30 17.87
N SER A 458 -13.23 0.68 18.43
CA SER A 458 -13.09 -0.48 19.33
C SER A 458 -12.58 -1.74 18.62
N LEU A 459 -12.41 -1.70 17.29
CA LEU A 459 -11.87 -2.80 16.47
C LEU A 459 -10.37 -2.68 16.20
N ALA A 460 -9.79 -1.50 16.41
CA ALA A 460 -8.35 -1.26 16.20
C ALA A 460 -7.53 -1.41 17.49
N ILE A 461 -8.17 -1.37 18.67
CA ILE A 461 -7.50 -1.34 19.96
C ILE A 461 -8.12 -2.41 20.88
N SER A 462 -7.29 -3.38 21.28
CA SER A 462 -7.52 -4.45 22.25
C SER A 462 -8.33 -5.68 21.79
N GLY A 463 -7.70 -6.84 21.98
CA GLY A 463 -8.32 -8.14 21.78
C GLY A 463 -9.47 -8.38 22.75
N THR A 464 -10.51 -9.01 22.22
CA THR A 464 -11.71 -9.52 22.90
C THR A 464 -12.59 -8.50 23.64
N TYR A 465 -13.76 -8.21 23.05
CA TYR A 465 -14.93 -7.72 23.78
C TYR A 465 -16.17 -8.55 23.45
N GLY A 466 -16.83 -9.04 24.52
CA GLY A 466 -18.23 -9.44 24.50
C GLY A 466 -18.50 -10.92 24.24
N THR A 467 -18.67 -11.68 25.33
CA THR A 467 -19.73 -12.70 25.43
C THR A 467 -21.11 -12.09 25.23
#